data_AF-A0AAC9CWH8-F1
#
_entry.id   AF-A0AAC9CWH8-F1
#
_cell.length_a   1.000
_cell.length_b   1.000
_cell.length_c   1.000
_cell.angle_alpha   90.00
_cell.angle_beta   90.00
_cell.angle_gamma   90.00
#
_symmetry.space_group_name_H-M   'P 1'
#
loop_
_entity.id
_entity.type
_entity.pdbx_description
1 polymer ?
#
loop_
_entity_poly.entity_id
_entity_poly.type
_entity_poly.pdbx_seq_one_letter_code
_entity_poly.pdbx_strand_id
1 'polypeptide(L)'
;MIRDYQEIINVISDRFSNSLSQLDIITWLENFDKTDWKKALTVLNNFEYYSTKDIIKEYENGLQNIINNSSGKIFLIPVGNIRKKGNERIVYYFGKSGSAMVYYLKKTPSFTRNSNRLTLLEESKFSELPENATIVLVDDFSGTGGTILEYYNKIKTELPEKHTIIVLTVAFMEKAEETLKKSNIHLIGNKKIPAFSERGSVFGYYPKMKAIRDFCFRYGNDLYSLEDYNNKNKQHPLGYQNTQALIGFEHSIPNNTLSIIWADCKNKNNDTYWSPLFPRRGNLIIERSKEFKQNQSYWVSILYKLGLNNNLFNDEEKYQTQTIQLVSILYLKRKQKSDLSISLMLGININEYDSIINIGKEKNLFDNNGKLTTNAINIIELIRKKIKFQNNSQIINQLKIEEDIVYVPKVFQGSS
;
A
#
# COMPACT_ATOMS: atom_id res chain seq x y z
N MET A 1 30.46 -0.48 0.26
CA MET A 1 29.44 0.42 0.84
C MET A 1 28.01 0.05 0.49
N ILE A 2 27.46 0.26 -0.72
CA ILE A 2 26.13 -0.34 -1.08
C ILE A 2 26.20 -1.87 -1.02
N ARG A 3 27.34 -2.44 -1.46
CA ARG A 3 27.64 -3.88 -1.35
C ARG A 3 27.47 -4.42 0.08
N ASP A 4 27.77 -3.61 1.09
CA ASP A 4 27.76 -4.00 2.51
C ASP A 4 26.33 -4.09 3.05
N TYR A 5 25.37 -3.47 2.36
CA TYR A 5 23.93 -3.50 2.69
C TYR A 5 23.10 -4.30 1.69
N GLN A 6 23.73 -4.88 0.66
CA GLN A 6 23.00 -5.53 -0.44
C GLN A 6 22.18 -6.73 0.04
N GLU A 7 22.74 -7.55 0.95
CA GLU A 7 22.03 -8.68 1.53
C GLU A 7 20.79 -8.25 2.32
N ILE A 8 20.92 -7.26 3.21
CA ILE A 8 19.78 -6.78 4.01
C ILE A 8 18.72 -6.10 3.13
N ILE A 9 19.12 -5.36 2.10
CA ILE A 9 18.19 -4.76 1.14
C ILE A 9 17.41 -5.84 0.38
N ASN A 10 18.05 -6.94 -0.01
CA ASN A 10 17.38 -8.07 -0.66
C ASN A 10 16.35 -8.73 0.26
N VAL A 11 16.75 -9.05 1.50
CA VAL A 11 15.87 -9.66 2.51
C VAL A 11 14.68 -8.76 2.82
N ILE A 12 14.91 -7.45 2.92
CA ILE A 12 13.84 -6.46 3.09
C ILE A 12 12.90 -6.50 1.87
N SER A 13 13.43 -6.33 0.65
CA SER A 13 12.63 -6.31 -0.59
C SER A 13 11.70 -7.52 -0.72
N ASP A 14 12.19 -8.73 -0.38
CA ASP A 14 11.42 -9.97 -0.43
C ASP A 14 10.27 -9.98 0.60
N ARG A 15 10.53 -9.50 1.83
CA ARG A 15 9.52 -9.41 2.91
C ARG A 15 8.36 -8.50 2.57
N PHE A 16 8.64 -7.45 1.79
CA PHE A 16 7.64 -6.52 1.30
C PHE A 16 6.77 -7.09 0.17
N SER A 17 6.79 -8.40 -0.07
CA SER A 17 6.00 -9.06 -1.14
C SER A 17 6.24 -8.44 -2.52
N ASN A 18 7.47 -8.00 -2.79
CA ASN A 18 7.85 -7.23 -3.99
C ASN A 18 7.06 -5.92 -4.15
N SER A 19 6.55 -5.34 -3.05
CA SER A 19 5.98 -3.99 -3.05
C SER A 19 7.04 -2.93 -3.33
N LEU A 20 8.25 -3.15 -2.82
CA LEU A 20 9.44 -2.35 -3.02
C LEU A 20 10.49 -3.14 -3.80
N SER A 21 11.20 -2.46 -4.70
CA SER A 21 12.42 -2.93 -5.32
C SER A 21 13.65 -2.49 -4.53
N GLN A 22 14.80 -3.11 -4.81
CA GLN A 22 16.09 -2.69 -4.27
C GLN A 22 16.39 -1.21 -4.59
N LEU A 23 16.02 -0.76 -5.79
CA LEU A 23 16.22 0.62 -6.20
C LEU A 23 15.36 1.58 -5.37
N ASP A 24 14.10 1.23 -5.09
CA ASP A 24 13.23 2.05 -4.24
C ASP A 24 13.84 2.25 -2.84
N ILE A 25 14.44 1.18 -2.29
CA ILE A 25 15.12 1.23 -0.99
C ILE A 25 16.39 2.09 -1.07
N ILE A 26 17.20 1.94 -2.12
CA ILE A 26 18.42 2.74 -2.31
C ILE A 26 18.08 4.22 -2.47
N THR A 27 17.12 4.57 -3.34
CA THR A 27 16.66 5.95 -3.52
C THR A 27 16.08 6.53 -2.23
N TRP A 28 15.38 5.72 -1.42
CA TRP A 28 14.94 6.16 -0.10
C TRP A 28 16.11 6.39 0.87
N LEU A 29 17.15 5.55 0.84
CA LEU A 29 18.34 5.72 1.67
C LEU A 29 19.13 6.99 1.32
N GLU A 30 19.09 7.43 0.06
CA GLU A 30 19.72 8.68 -0.39
C GLU A 30 19.10 9.94 0.23
N ASN A 31 17.93 9.84 0.86
CA ASN A 31 17.39 10.94 1.66
C ASN A 31 18.19 11.20 2.96
N PHE A 32 19.03 10.25 3.39
CA PHE A 32 19.74 10.31 4.67
C PHE A 32 21.26 10.42 4.48
N ASP A 33 21.91 10.98 5.49
CA ASP A 33 23.36 10.89 5.64
C ASP A 33 23.81 9.43 5.64
N LYS A 34 24.94 9.14 4.98
CA LYS A 34 25.48 7.77 4.88
C LYS A 34 25.72 7.11 6.24
N THR A 35 26.04 7.88 7.27
CA THR A 35 26.24 7.42 8.65
C THR A 35 24.94 6.94 9.32
N ASP A 36 23.78 7.31 8.77
CA ASP A 36 22.47 6.96 9.28
C ASP A 36 21.80 5.80 8.52
N TRP A 37 22.37 5.34 7.41
CA TRP A 37 21.79 4.25 6.60
C TRP A 37 21.50 2.99 7.43
N LYS A 38 22.39 2.64 8.37
CA LYS A 38 22.16 1.52 9.29
C LYS A 38 20.93 1.72 10.18
N LYS A 39 20.66 2.96 10.62
CA LYS A 39 19.47 3.29 11.42
C LYS A 39 18.21 3.23 10.55
N ALA A 40 18.26 3.79 9.34
CA ALA A 40 17.19 3.72 8.35
C ALA A 40 16.80 2.26 8.03
N LEU A 41 17.78 1.42 7.72
CA LEU A 41 17.57 -0.01 7.49
C LEU A 41 17.07 -0.75 8.73
N THR A 42 17.49 -0.35 9.94
CA THR A 42 16.95 -0.90 11.18
C THR A 42 15.46 -0.58 11.34
N VAL A 43 15.03 0.64 11.01
CA VAL A 43 13.61 1.03 11.00
C VAL A 43 12.85 0.19 10.00
N LEU A 44 13.34 0.11 8.76
CA LEU A 44 12.67 -0.62 7.68
C LEU A 44 12.60 -2.13 7.96
N ASN A 45 13.62 -2.71 8.58
CA ASN A 45 13.62 -4.11 8.99
C ASN A 45 12.61 -4.43 10.11
N ASN A 46 12.19 -3.44 10.90
CA ASN A 46 11.16 -3.61 11.92
C ASN A 46 9.78 -3.15 11.44
N PHE A 47 9.67 -2.72 10.18
CA PHE A 47 8.42 -2.28 9.59
C PHE A 47 7.54 -3.47 9.23
N GLU A 48 6.32 -3.48 9.78
CA GLU A 48 5.35 -4.53 9.53
C GLU A 48 4.48 -4.18 8.33
N TYR A 49 4.63 -4.96 7.25
CA TYR A 49 3.87 -4.75 6.02
C TYR A 49 2.87 -5.87 5.82
N TYR A 50 1.59 -5.50 5.81
CA TYR A 50 0.49 -6.42 5.60
C TYR A 50 0.18 -6.53 4.11
N SER A 51 0.47 -7.69 3.53
CA SER A 51 0.00 -8.03 2.19
C SER A 51 -1.51 -8.29 2.20
N THR A 52 -2.12 -8.36 1.02
CA THR A 52 -3.50 -8.79 0.86
C THR A 52 -3.80 -10.12 1.55
N LYS A 53 -2.85 -11.07 1.52
CA LYS A 53 -3.02 -12.37 2.18
C LYS A 53 -3.07 -12.20 3.70
N ASP A 54 -2.22 -11.34 4.25
CA ASP A 54 -2.16 -11.08 5.69
C ASP A 54 -3.43 -10.35 6.14
N ILE A 55 -3.90 -9.36 5.38
CA ILE A 55 -5.15 -8.64 5.66
C ILE A 55 -6.35 -9.60 5.70
N ILE A 56 -6.49 -10.46 4.69
CA ILE A 56 -7.58 -11.45 4.64
C ILE A 56 -7.48 -12.41 5.84
N LYS A 57 -6.26 -12.84 6.21
CA LYS A 57 -6.03 -13.72 7.36
C LYS A 57 -6.45 -13.06 8.68
N GLU A 58 -6.05 -11.81 8.93
CA GLU A 58 -6.42 -11.11 10.15
C GLU A 58 -7.94 -10.86 10.23
N TYR A 59 -8.59 -10.52 9.10
CA TYR A 59 -10.04 -10.42 9.06
C TYR A 59 -10.74 -11.75 9.26
N GLU A 60 -10.25 -12.85 8.70
CA GLU A 60 -10.78 -14.18 8.95
C GLU A 60 -10.75 -14.50 10.45
N ASN A 61 -9.61 -14.30 11.11
CA ASN A 61 -9.46 -14.55 12.55
C ASN A 61 -10.42 -13.69 13.39
N GLY A 62 -10.50 -12.39 13.08
CA GLY A 62 -11.38 -11.48 13.79
C GLY A 62 -12.87 -11.77 13.56
N LEU A 63 -13.27 -12.10 12.32
CA LEU A 63 -14.63 -12.51 12.00
C LEU A 63 -15.01 -13.82 12.70
N GLN A 64 -14.14 -14.83 12.70
CA GLN A 64 -14.39 -16.08 13.44
C GLN A 64 -14.63 -15.80 14.93
N ASN A 65 -13.80 -14.95 15.54
CA ASN A 65 -13.96 -14.55 16.93
C ASN A 65 -15.33 -13.90 17.18
N ILE A 66 -15.75 -12.96 16.32
CA ILE A 66 -17.05 -12.29 16.44
C ILE A 66 -18.21 -13.29 16.26
N ILE A 67 -18.16 -14.15 15.24
CA ILE A 67 -19.21 -15.13 14.92
C ILE A 67 -19.41 -16.11 16.08
N ASN A 68 -18.32 -16.54 16.71
CA ASN A 68 -18.34 -17.50 17.82
C ASN A 68 -18.89 -16.87 19.12
N ASN A 69 -18.68 -15.57 19.32
CA ASN A 69 -19.08 -14.87 20.55
C ASN A 69 -20.38 -14.05 20.42
N SER A 70 -20.95 -13.94 19.22
CA SER A 70 -22.20 -13.21 18.99
C SER A 70 -23.35 -14.18 18.78
N SER A 71 -24.47 -13.95 19.47
CA SER A 71 -25.74 -14.64 19.19
C SER A 71 -26.56 -13.82 18.18
N GLY A 72 -27.06 -14.46 17.12
CA GLY A 72 -27.91 -13.81 16.12
C GLY A 72 -27.19 -13.27 14.88
N LYS A 73 -27.81 -12.27 14.25
CA LYS A 73 -27.34 -11.60 13.01
C LYS A 73 -26.27 -10.55 13.33
N ILE A 74 -25.28 -10.49 12.46
CA ILE A 74 -24.11 -9.62 12.57
C ILE A 74 -24.11 -8.69 11.35
N PHE A 75 -24.03 -7.39 11.60
CA PHE A 75 -24.07 -6.37 10.57
C PHE A 75 -22.69 -5.71 10.44
N LEU A 76 -22.04 -5.91 9.30
CA LEU A 76 -20.74 -5.34 9.00
C LEU A 76 -20.92 -3.98 8.33
N ILE A 77 -20.28 -2.95 8.88
CA ILE A 77 -20.33 -1.58 8.38
C ILE A 77 -18.90 -1.06 8.19
N PRO A 78 -18.41 -0.94 6.96
CA PRO A 78 -17.12 -0.31 6.70
C PRO A 78 -17.12 1.15 7.18
N VAL A 79 -16.11 1.55 7.94
CA VAL A 79 -15.93 2.94 8.38
C VAL A 79 -15.69 3.81 7.14
N GLY A 80 -16.47 4.88 7.01
CA GLY A 80 -16.56 5.66 5.78
C GLY A 80 -16.76 7.15 6.00
N ASN A 81 -16.76 7.89 4.89
CA ASN A 81 -17.04 9.32 4.91
C ASN A 81 -18.54 9.56 4.89
N ILE A 82 -18.97 10.53 5.67
CA ILE A 82 -20.37 10.92 5.77
C ILE A 82 -20.55 12.22 4.98
N ARG A 83 -21.45 12.20 3.99
CA ARG A 83 -21.78 13.38 3.19
C ARG A 83 -23.28 13.58 3.17
N LYS A 84 -23.74 14.82 3.30
CA LYS A 84 -25.13 15.17 3.02
C LYS A 84 -25.34 15.20 1.50
N LYS A 85 -26.33 14.47 1.00
CA LYS A 85 -26.77 14.55 -0.39
C LYS A 85 -28.03 15.41 -0.46
N GLY A 86 -27.88 16.64 -0.95
CA GLY A 86 -28.96 17.62 -0.99
C GLY A 86 -29.40 18.09 0.40
N ASN A 87 -30.65 18.54 0.52
CA ASN A 87 -31.12 19.25 1.71
C ASN A 87 -31.46 18.37 2.92
N GLU A 88 -31.62 17.04 2.82
CA GLU A 88 -32.19 16.26 3.95
C GLU A 88 -31.59 14.86 4.20
N ARG A 89 -30.97 14.18 3.20
CA ARG A 89 -30.47 12.81 3.40
C ARG A 89 -28.96 12.77 3.66
N ILE A 90 -28.58 12.28 4.85
CA ILE A 90 -27.20 11.88 5.14
C ILE A 90 -26.92 10.58 4.40
N VAL A 91 -25.88 10.58 3.55
CA VAL A 91 -25.44 9.39 2.81
C VAL A 91 -24.05 8.98 3.29
N TYR A 92 -23.92 7.69 3.55
CA TYR A 92 -22.71 7.05 4.06
C TYR A 92 -21.96 6.46 2.88
N TYR A 93 -20.83 7.07 2.50
CA TYR A 93 -20.03 6.59 1.38
C TYR A 93 -18.80 5.84 1.87
N PHE A 94 -18.53 4.71 1.25
CA PHE A 94 -17.23 4.06 1.38
C PHE A 94 -16.17 4.94 0.73
N GLY A 95 -15.17 5.35 1.52
CA GLY A 95 -13.93 5.88 0.97
C GLY A 95 -13.11 4.77 0.29
N LYS A 96 -11.96 5.13 -0.30
CA LYS A 96 -11.04 4.16 -0.92
C LYS A 96 -10.69 2.99 0.01
N SER A 97 -10.44 3.27 1.30
CA SER A 97 -10.20 2.24 2.32
C SER A 97 -11.44 1.37 2.55
N GLY A 98 -12.64 1.96 2.68
CA GLY A 98 -13.89 1.20 2.88
C GLY A 98 -14.16 0.20 1.75
N SER A 99 -13.96 0.59 0.48
CA SER A 99 -14.10 -0.35 -0.64
C SER A 99 -13.09 -1.51 -0.61
N ALA A 100 -11.87 -1.24 -0.15
CA ALA A 100 -10.85 -2.26 0.05
C ALA A 100 -11.25 -3.25 1.15
N MET A 101 -11.80 -2.75 2.27
CA MET A 101 -12.21 -3.59 3.39
C MET A 101 -13.33 -4.54 2.99
N VAL A 102 -14.34 -4.04 2.26
CA VAL A 102 -15.41 -4.87 1.69
C VAL A 102 -14.85 -5.99 0.80
N TYR A 103 -13.89 -5.67 -0.06
CA TYR A 103 -13.23 -6.66 -0.91
C TYR A 103 -12.55 -7.75 -0.07
N TYR A 104 -11.76 -7.37 0.93
CA TYR A 104 -11.04 -8.34 1.76
C TYR A 104 -11.98 -9.21 2.60
N LEU A 105 -13.01 -8.63 3.23
CA LEU A 105 -14.02 -9.36 3.98
C LEU A 105 -14.72 -10.41 3.11
N LYS A 106 -15.14 -10.05 1.89
CA LYS A 106 -15.80 -10.97 0.94
C LYS A 106 -14.90 -12.15 0.52
N LYS A 107 -13.57 -12.02 0.64
CA LYS A 107 -12.60 -13.09 0.35
C LYS A 107 -12.33 -14.02 1.54
N THR A 108 -12.85 -13.70 2.72
CA THR A 108 -12.69 -14.55 3.91
C THR A 108 -13.63 -15.78 3.84
N PRO A 109 -13.15 -16.99 4.18
CA PRO A 109 -13.99 -18.17 4.29
C PRO A 109 -15.17 -17.99 5.25
N SER A 110 -14.96 -17.30 6.38
CA SER A 110 -15.99 -17.06 7.40
C SER A 110 -17.13 -16.20 6.88
N PHE A 111 -16.83 -15.17 6.08
CA PHE A 111 -17.87 -14.37 5.44
C PHE A 111 -18.73 -15.22 4.50
N THR A 112 -18.09 -16.01 3.64
CA THR A 112 -18.78 -16.84 2.64
C THR A 112 -19.64 -17.93 3.29
N ARG A 113 -19.13 -18.61 4.32
CA ARG A 113 -19.82 -19.72 4.99
C ARG A 113 -20.97 -19.29 5.89
N ASN A 114 -20.96 -18.04 6.37
CA ASN A 114 -21.94 -17.51 7.32
C ASN A 114 -22.77 -16.38 6.69
N SER A 115 -23.01 -16.42 5.38
CA SER A 115 -23.79 -15.41 4.65
C SER A 115 -25.25 -15.27 5.14
N ASN A 116 -25.78 -16.29 5.82
CA ASN A 116 -27.09 -16.24 6.49
C ASN A 116 -27.08 -15.43 7.80
N ARG A 117 -25.91 -15.30 8.46
CA ARG A 117 -25.72 -14.58 9.72
C ARG A 117 -25.06 -13.22 9.53
N LEU A 118 -24.20 -13.07 8.52
CA LEU A 118 -23.46 -11.86 8.23
C LEU A 118 -24.17 -11.06 7.15
N THR A 119 -24.49 -9.81 7.45
CA THR A 119 -25.03 -8.86 6.47
C THR A 119 -24.04 -7.70 6.34
N LEU A 120 -23.48 -7.52 5.15
CA LEU A 120 -22.75 -6.30 4.84
C LEU A 120 -23.76 -5.20 4.54
N LEU A 121 -23.74 -4.12 5.32
CA LEU A 121 -24.62 -2.98 5.08
C LEU A 121 -23.94 -1.97 4.17
N GLU A 122 -24.51 -1.84 2.98
CA GLU A 122 -24.19 -0.79 2.03
C GLU A 122 -25.32 0.27 2.13
N GLU A 123 -24.98 1.45 2.67
CA GLU A 123 -25.81 2.67 2.74
C GLU A 123 -27.12 2.65 3.60
N SER A 124 -27.26 3.65 4.48
CA SER A 124 -28.54 4.30 4.92
C SER A 124 -29.70 3.46 5.50
N LYS A 125 -29.49 2.19 5.86
CA LYS A 125 -30.52 1.31 6.45
C LYS A 125 -30.30 1.00 7.94
N PHE A 126 -29.68 1.92 8.67
CA PHE A 126 -29.40 1.72 10.10
C PHE A 126 -30.68 1.59 10.94
N SER A 127 -31.72 2.34 10.57
CA SER A 127 -33.03 2.30 11.23
C SER A 127 -33.81 0.99 11.00
N GLU A 128 -33.41 0.16 10.04
CA GLU A 128 -34.03 -1.15 9.77
C GLU A 128 -33.36 -2.29 10.58
N LEU A 129 -32.36 -1.97 11.41
CA LEU A 129 -31.65 -2.96 12.21
C LEU A 129 -32.54 -3.50 13.35
N PRO A 130 -32.51 -4.82 13.62
CA PRO A 130 -33.27 -5.39 14.72
C PRO A 130 -32.69 -5.00 16.08
N GLU A 131 -33.54 -4.99 17.11
CA GLU A 131 -33.10 -4.83 18.50
C GLU A 131 -32.11 -5.95 18.89
N ASN A 132 -31.11 -5.60 19.71
CA ASN A 132 -29.99 -6.46 20.09
C ASN A 132 -29.08 -6.89 18.91
N ALA A 133 -29.07 -6.11 17.82
CA ALA A 133 -28.14 -6.34 16.71
C ALA A 133 -26.67 -6.28 17.18
N THR A 134 -25.86 -7.18 16.64
CA THR A 134 -24.39 -7.06 16.71
C THR A 134 -23.91 -6.25 15.51
N ILE A 135 -23.36 -5.08 15.79
CA ILE A 135 -22.86 -4.14 14.79
C ILE A 135 -21.34 -4.18 14.82
N VAL A 136 -20.74 -4.42 13.67
CA VAL A 136 -19.28 -4.50 13.52
C VAL A 136 -18.83 -3.39 12.58
N LEU A 137 -18.18 -2.37 13.12
CA LEU A 137 -17.50 -1.36 12.33
C LEU A 137 -16.19 -1.94 11.81
N VAL A 138 -15.94 -1.86 10.50
CA VAL A 138 -14.74 -2.44 9.89
C VAL A 138 -13.83 -1.35 9.34
N ASP A 139 -12.56 -1.38 9.74
CA ASP A 139 -11.52 -0.49 9.23
C ASP A 139 -10.21 -1.28 9.03
N ASP A 140 -9.22 -0.75 8.31
CA ASP A 140 -7.91 -1.41 8.19
C ASP A 140 -7.08 -1.21 9.47
N PHE A 141 -7.03 0.02 9.96
CA PHE A 141 -6.18 0.41 11.07
C PHE A 141 -6.77 1.50 11.96
N SER A 142 -6.66 1.30 13.27
CA SER A 142 -7.03 2.32 14.25
C SER A 142 -5.82 2.83 15.03
N GLY A 143 -5.39 4.05 14.72
CA GLY A 143 -4.24 4.69 15.38
C GLY A 143 -4.60 5.31 16.73
N THR A 144 -5.57 6.23 16.77
CA THR A 144 -6.02 6.87 18.02
C THR A 144 -7.46 6.52 18.39
N GLY A 145 -8.20 5.80 17.53
CA GLY A 145 -9.63 5.52 17.73
C GLY A 145 -10.56 6.69 17.39
N GLY A 146 -10.02 7.90 17.17
CA GLY A 146 -10.83 9.12 16.97
C GLY A 146 -11.79 9.04 15.78
N THR A 147 -11.31 8.61 14.60
CA THR A 147 -12.14 8.49 13.39
C THR A 147 -13.32 7.54 13.59
N ILE A 148 -13.06 6.39 14.22
CA ILE A 148 -14.06 5.36 14.47
C ILE A 148 -15.09 5.86 15.49
N LEU A 149 -14.63 6.52 16.56
CA LEU A 149 -15.51 7.10 17.56
C LEU A 149 -16.38 8.22 16.98
N GLU A 150 -15.81 9.09 16.14
CA GLU A 150 -16.56 10.14 15.44
C GLU A 150 -17.61 9.54 14.49
N TYR A 151 -17.25 8.50 13.75
CA TYR A 151 -18.16 7.78 12.88
C TYR A 151 -19.31 7.15 13.67
N TYR A 152 -18.99 6.42 14.75
CA TYR A 152 -19.98 5.82 15.65
C TYR A 152 -20.94 6.86 16.20
N ASN A 153 -20.43 7.98 16.74
CA ASN A 153 -21.27 9.04 17.30
C ASN A 153 -22.24 9.65 16.28
N LYS A 154 -21.89 9.66 15.00
CA LYS A 154 -22.77 10.15 13.92
C LYS A 154 -23.89 9.17 13.58
N ILE A 155 -23.61 7.87 13.59
CA ILE A 155 -24.63 6.84 13.30
C ILE A 155 -25.45 6.44 14.53
N LYS A 156 -24.94 6.70 15.74
CA LYS A 156 -25.50 6.19 16.99
C LYS A 156 -26.99 6.47 17.17
N THR A 157 -27.47 7.63 16.70
CA THR A 157 -28.88 8.03 16.78
C THR A 157 -29.79 7.26 15.83
N GLU A 158 -29.24 6.63 14.79
CA GLU A 158 -29.96 5.80 13.83
C GLU A 158 -29.88 4.30 14.20
N LEU A 159 -29.09 3.94 15.21
CA LEU A 159 -28.96 2.57 15.69
C LEU A 159 -30.08 2.22 16.69
N PRO A 160 -30.47 0.94 16.80
CA PRO A 160 -31.39 0.46 17.84
C PRO A 160 -30.88 0.83 19.24
N GLU A 161 -31.78 1.06 20.21
CA GLU A 161 -31.36 1.46 21.57
C GLU A 161 -30.46 0.40 22.21
N LYS A 162 -30.83 -0.87 22.10
CA LYS A 162 -30.02 -2.01 22.53
C LYS A 162 -29.29 -2.58 21.33
N HIS A 163 -27.98 -2.36 21.30
CA HIS A 163 -27.09 -2.95 20.31
C HIS A 163 -25.75 -3.31 20.95
N THR A 164 -25.06 -4.28 20.37
CA THR A 164 -23.65 -4.57 20.68
C THR A 164 -22.80 -3.92 19.60
N ILE A 165 -21.78 -3.15 20.01
CA ILE A 165 -20.88 -2.47 19.07
C ILE A 165 -19.46 -3.03 19.19
N ILE A 166 -18.96 -3.55 18.07
CA ILE A 166 -17.63 -4.11 17.91
C ILE A 166 -16.93 -3.35 16.78
N VAL A 167 -15.63 -3.17 16.91
CA VAL A 167 -14.77 -2.66 15.85
C VAL A 167 -13.82 -3.77 15.45
N LEU A 168 -13.77 -4.07 14.16
CA LEU A 168 -12.86 -5.05 13.58
C LEU A 168 -11.81 -4.32 12.73
N THR A 169 -10.55 -4.49 13.08
CA THR A 169 -9.39 -3.96 12.36
C THR A 169 -8.38 -5.04 12.05
N VAL A 170 -7.52 -4.83 11.05
CA VAL A 170 -6.33 -5.67 10.85
C VAL A 170 -5.36 -5.45 12.00
N ALA A 171 -5.09 -4.18 12.31
CA ALA A 171 -4.24 -3.79 13.43
C ALA A 171 -4.76 -2.52 14.10
N PHE A 172 -4.40 -2.32 15.36
CA PHE A 172 -4.71 -1.09 16.07
C PHE A 172 -3.63 -0.77 17.10
N MET A 173 -3.52 0.50 17.48
CA MET A 173 -2.61 0.91 18.55
C MET A 173 -3.33 0.87 19.90
N GLU A 174 -2.59 0.61 20.98
CA GLU A 174 -3.13 0.62 22.35
C GLU A 174 -3.98 1.86 22.68
N LYS A 175 -3.56 3.05 22.24
CA LYS A 175 -4.32 4.29 22.43
C LYS A 175 -5.73 4.24 21.82
N ALA A 176 -5.91 3.56 20.69
CA ALA A 176 -7.22 3.39 20.08
C ALA A 176 -8.14 2.51 20.92
N GLU A 177 -7.60 1.41 21.46
CA GLU A 177 -8.33 0.54 22.39
C GLU A 177 -8.79 1.30 23.63
N GLU A 178 -7.88 2.05 24.27
CA GLU A 178 -8.21 2.88 25.44
C GLU A 178 -9.29 3.91 25.14
N THR A 179 -9.24 4.52 23.95
CA THR A 179 -10.22 5.53 23.52
C THR A 179 -11.59 4.92 23.27
N LEU A 180 -11.65 3.80 22.56
CA LEU A 180 -12.91 3.13 22.21
C LEU A 180 -13.55 2.43 23.42
N LYS A 181 -12.74 1.89 24.33
CA LYS A 181 -13.21 1.27 25.58
C LYS A 181 -13.99 2.25 26.46
N LYS A 182 -13.62 3.54 26.48
CA LYS A 182 -14.36 4.59 27.21
C LYS A 182 -15.80 4.78 26.71
N SER A 183 -16.08 4.39 25.47
CA SER A 183 -17.41 4.43 24.86
C SER A 183 -18.09 3.06 24.81
N ASN A 184 -17.57 2.08 25.58
CA ASN A 184 -18.04 0.69 25.59
C ASN A 184 -18.00 0.02 24.21
N ILE A 185 -17.04 0.41 23.37
CA ILE A 185 -16.81 -0.18 22.05
C ILE A 185 -15.70 -1.21 22.17
N HIS A 186 -15.99 -2.46 21.82
CA HIS A 186 -14.99 -3.53 21.85
C HIS A 186 -14.16 -3.53 20.57
N LEU A 187 -12.84 -3.53 20.68
CA LEU A 187 -11.92 -3.49 19.55
C LEU A 187 -11.23 -4.85 19.35
N ILE A 188 -11.34 -5.39 18.14
CA ILE A 188 -10.73 -6.65 17.70
C ILE A 188 -9.74 -6.34 16.58
N GLY A 189 -8.57 -6.97 16.66
CA GLY A 189 -7.49 -6.82 15.70
C GLY A 189 -6.13 -7.08 16.36
N ASN A 190 -5.06 -6.88 15.60
CA ASN A 190 -3.71 -7.08 16.10
C ASN A 190 -3.25 -5.84 16.89
N LYS A 191 -3.20 -5.94 18.22
CA LYS A 191 -2.77 -4.84 19.10
C LYS A 191 -1.28 -4.52 18.89
N LYS A 192 -0.98 -3.26 18.65
CA LYS A 192 0.36 -2.71 18.48
C LYS A 192 0.65 -1.65 19.54
N ILE A 193 1.92 -1.49 19.86
CA ILE A 193 2.43 -0.45 20.76
C ILE A 193 3.32 0.53 19.98
N PRO A 194 3.48 1.77 20.46
CA PRO A 194 4.37 2.75 19.82
C PRO A 194 5.78 2.21 19.60
N ALA A 195 6.35 2.44 18.41
CA ALA A 195 7.66 1.92 18.05
C ALA A 195 8.77 2.36 19.00
N PHE A 196 8.63 3.53 19.63
CA PHE A 196 9.59 4.12 20.58
C PHE A 196 9.06 4.14 22.01
N SER A 197 8.18 3.19 22.38
CA SER A 197 7.74 3.01 23.76
C SER A 197 8.94 2.70 24.68
N GLU A 198 8.95 3.25 25.90
CA GLU A 198 9.99 2.96 26.89
C GLU A 198 10.05 1.47 27.27
N ARG A 199 8.89 0.79 27.22
CA ARG A 199 8.75 -0.65 27.47
C ARG A 199 8.15 -1.32 26.25
N GLY A 200 8.80 -2.41 25.80
CA GLY A 200 8.32 -3.21 24.67
C GLY A 200 8.66 -2.64 23.29
N SER A 201 9.49 -1.61 23.16
CA SER A 201 9.93 -1.13 21.84
C SER A 201 10.51 -2.26 21.00
N VAL A 202 10.12 -2.29 19.71
CA VAL A 202 10.70 -3.19 18.69
C VAL A 202 12.21 -2.99 18.51
N PHE A 203 12.76 -1.86 18.96
CA PHE A 203 14.19 -1.56 18.88
C PHE A 203 14.98 -2.04 20.11
N GLY A 204 14.32 -2.64 21.09
CA GLY A 204 14.93 -3.23 22.28
C GLY A 204 15.28 -2.20 23.35
N TYR A 205 16.48 -2.34 23.94
CA TYR A 205 16.90 -1.56 25.11
C TYR A 205 16.91 -0.03 24.86
N TYR A 206 16.66 0.74 25.92
CA TYR A 206 16.37 2.18 25.84
C TYR A 206 17.41 3.01 25.04
N PRO A 207 18.73 2.97 25.34
CA PRO A 207 19.69 3.77 24.57
C PRO A 207 19.69 3.47 23.05
N LYS A 208 19.53 2.20 22.63
CA LYS A 208 19.41 1.86 21.20
C LYS A 208 18.12 2.39 20.60
N MET A 209 16.99 2.17 21.29
CA MET A 209 15.70 2.70 20.86
C MET A 209 15.75 4.22 20.71
N LYS A 210 16.31 4.93 21.70
CA LYS A 210 16.44 6.40 21.70
C LYS A 210 17.26 6.89 20.50
N ALA A 211 18.37 6.22 20.19
CA ALA A 211 19.17 6.57 19.01
C ALA A 211 18.39 6.45 17.69
N ILE A 212 17.53 5.43 17.56
CA ILE A 212 16.66 5.28 16.38
C ILE A 212 15.52 6.30 16.40
N ARG A 213 14.90 6.55 17.55
CA ARG A 213 13.87 7.58 17.73
C ARG A 213 14.38 8.95 17.32
N ASP A 214 15.54 9.35 17.84
CA ASP A 214 16.13 10.66 17.59
C ASP A 214 16.52 10.81 16.12
N PHE A 215 17.00 9.73 15.48
CA PHE A 215 17.16 9.66 14.02
C PHE A 215 15.84 9.90 13.28
N CYS A 216 14.78 9.14 13.59
CA CYS A 216 13.47 9.29 12.93
C CYS A 216 12.86 10.67 13.17
N PHE A 217 13.03 11.22 14.37
CA PHE A 217 12.51 12.52 14.75
C PHE A 217 13.22 13.63 13.97
N ARG A 218 14.56 13.59 13.85
CA ARG A 218 15.33 14.59 13.11
C ARG A 218 14.85 14.70 11.66
N TYR A 219 14.92 13.62 10.89
CA TYR A 219 14.48 13.64 9.48
C TYR A 219 12.97 13.84 9.34
N GLY A 220 12.17 13.32 10.28
CA GLY A 220 10.72 13.55 10.30
C GLY A 220 10.37 15.03 10.53
N ASN A 221 11.14 15.75 11.34
CA ASN A 221 10.93 17.15 11.66
C ASN A 221 11.26 18.07 10.47
N ASP A 222 12.21 17.67 9.63
CA ASP A 222 12.55 18.36 8.39
C ASP A 222 11.42 18.28 7.35
N LEU A 223 10.56 17.26 7.46
CA LEU A 223 9.40 17.04 6.60
C LEU A 223 8.14 17.68 7.19
N TYR A 224 7.87 17.37 8.46
CA TYR A 224 6.73 17.85 9.23
C TYR A 224 7.21 18.30 10.60
N SER A 225 7.52 19.59 10.73
CA SER A 225 8.12 20.16 11.93
C SER A 225 7.20 20.12 13.14
N LEU A 226 7.78 19.90 14.33
CA LEU A 226 7.05 19.90 15.60
C LEU A 226 6.41 21.26 15.90
N GLU A 227 7.05 22.37 15.51
CA GLU A 227 6.49 23.71 15.66
C GLU A 227 5.14 23.86 14.92
N ASP A 228 5.10 23.40 13.68
CA ASP A 228 3.89 23.36 12.86
C ASP A 228 2.78 22.54 13.50
N TYR A 229 3.14 21.39 14.08
CA TYR A 229 2.23 20.51 14.80
C TYR A 229 1.63 21.16 16.06
N ASN A 230 2.43 21.95 16.79
CA ASN A 230 1.93 22.63 17.97
C ASN A 230 1.01 23.80 17.64
N ASN A 231 1.22 24.44 16.48
CA ASN A 231 0.49 25.65 16.08
C ASN A 231 -0.81 25.37 15.30
N LYS A 232 -0.99 24.16 14.75
CA LYS A 232 -2.16 23.72 13.94
C LYS A 232 -2.34 22.21 14.06
N ASN A 233 -3.53 21.64 13.76
CA ASN A 233 -3.76 20.19 13.61
C ASN A 233 -3.01 19.60 12.39
N LYS A 234 -1.67 19.76 12.36
CA LYS A 234 -0.77 19.29 11.32
C LYS A 234 -0.24 17.89 11.66
N GLN A 235 0.58 17.36 10.78
CA GLN A 235 1.23 16.08 10.95
C GLN A 235 2.42 16.21 11.92
N HIS A 236 2.60 15.25 12.83
CA HIS A 236 3.74 15.18 13.74
C HIS A 236 4.90 14.40 13.09
N PRO A 237 6.19 14.73 13.38
CA PRO A 237 7.37 14.08 12.80
C PRO A 237 7.35 12.54 12.85
N LEU A 238 6.83 12.00 13.94
CA LEU A 238 6.76 10.56 14.22
C LEU A 238 5.38 9.95 13.92
N GLY A 239 4.61 10.53 13.00
CA GLY A 239 3.28 10.03 12.64
C GLY A 239 2.15 10.76 13.36
N TYR A 240 0.94 10.65 12.82
CA TYR A 240 -0.23 11.45 13.20
C TYR A 240 -0.49 11.38 14.71
N GLN A 241 -0.68 12.54 15.35
CA GLN A 241 -0.83 12.66 16.80
C GLN A 241 0.24 11.91 17.63
N ASN A 242 1.47 11.85 17.11
CA ASN A 242 2.60 11.14 17.70
C ASN A 242 2.30 9.66 17.98
N THR A 243 1.58 9.00 17.07
CA THR A 243 1.21 7.58 17.22
C THR A 243 2.42 6.65 17.15
N GLN A 244 3.45 7.02 16.37
CA GLN A 244 4.67 6.22 16.20
C GLN A 244 4.38 4.80 15.73
N ALA A 245 3.38 4.63 14.85
CA ALA A 245 3.12 3.34 14.25
C ALA A 245 4.28 2.95 13.32
N LEU A 246 4.53 1.65 13.21
CA LEU A 246 5.54 1.11 12.31
C LEU A 246 4.94 0.01 11.44
N ILE A 247 3.82 0.35 10.82
CA ILE A 247 3.03 -0.57 10.00
C ILE A 247 2.67 0.05 8.65
N GLY A 248 2.34 -0.82 7.70
CA GLY A 248 1.80 -0.46 6.39
C GLY A 248 0.95 -1.56 5.80
N PHE A 249 0.05 -1.20 4.88
CA PHE A 249 -0.79 -2.14 4.15
C PHE A 249 -0.53 -2.02 2.65
N GLU A 250 -0.79 -3.10 1.91
CA GLU A 250 -0.60 -3.12 0.47
C GLU A 250 -1.44 -2.09 -0.28
N HIS A 251 -2.65 -1.80 0.19
CA HIS A 251 -3.53 -0.81 -0.40
C HIS A 251 -3.30 0.62 0.12
N SER A 252 -2.69 0.78 1.30
CA SER A 252 -2.40 2.10 1.88
C SER A 252 -1.40 2.06 3.04
N ILE A 253 -0.63 3.14 3.23
CA ILE A 253 0.21 3.32 4.43
C ILE A 253 -0.45 4.33 5.35
N PRO A 254 -0.76 4.03 6.63
CA PRO A 254 -1.34 4.97 7.58
C PRO A 254 -0.47 6.22 7.81
N ASN A 255 -1.08 7.39 8.08
CA ASN A 255 -0.34 8.61 8.40
C ASN A 255 0.10 8.62 9.87
N ASN A 256 -0.41 7.69 10.67
CA ASN A 256 0.09 7.34 12.00
C ASN A 256 1.50 6.74 11.96
N THR A 257 1.92 6.23 10.80
CA THR A 257 3.26 5.67 10.57
C THR A 257 4.29 6.79 10.48
N LEU A 258 5.56 6.47 10.79
CA LEU A 258 6.68 7.42 10.72
C LEU A 258 6.72 8.16 9.38
N SER A 259 6.79 9.50 9.43
CA SER A 259 6.71 10.34 8.23
C SER A 259 7.83 10.07 7.22
N ILE A 260 9.02 9.72 7.69
CA ILE A 260 10.16 9.37 6.81
C ILE A 260 9.87 8.22 5.83
N ILE A 261 8.85 7.39 6.08
CA ILE A 261 8.46 6.26 5.22
C ILE A 261 7.63 6.69 4.01
N TRP A 262 6.73 7.65 4.20
CA TRP A 262 5.65 7.93 3.24
C TRP A 262 5.53 9.39 2.82
N ALA A 263 6.22 10.30 3.51
CA ALA A 263 6.15 11.73 3.24
C ALA A 263 6.52 12.04 1.80
N ASP A 264 5.72 12.88 1.17
CA ASP A 264 5.83 13.27 -0.22
C ASP A 264 5.82 14.79 -0.33
N CYS A 265 6.80 15.38 0.33
CA CYS A 265 6.98 16.82 0.40
C CYS A 265 8.45 17.20 0.22
N LYS A 266 8.69 18.48 -0.04
CA LYS A 266 10.03 19.05 0.03
C LYS A 266 10.51 19.02 1.48
N ASN A 267 11.78 18.70 1.65
CA ASN A 267 12.48 18.91 2.91
C ASN A 267 12.67 20.41 3.10
N LYS A 268 12.28 20.91 4.28
CA LYS A 268 12.30 22.35 4.60
C LYS A 268 13.71 22.92 4.76
N ASN A 269 14.71 22.08 5.01
CA ASN A 269 16.07 22.52 5.34
C ASN A 269 17.00 22.60 4.13
N ASN A 270 16.74 21.84 3.06
CA ASN A 270 17.65 21.75 1.91
C ASN A 270 16.93 21.84 0.55
N ASP A 271 15.64 22.20 0.54
CA ASP A 271 14.80 22.36 -0.66
C ASP A 271 14.73 21.16 -1.62
N THR A 272 15.25 19.99 -1.23
CA THR A 272 15.16 18.75 -2.02
C THR A 272 13.84 18.04 -1.78
N TYR A 273 13.37 17.30 -2.78
CA TYR A 273 12.19 16.46 -2.63
C TYR A 273 12.54 15.18 -1.89
N TRP A 274 11.75 14.86 -0.86
CA TRP A 274 11.84 13.56 -0.19
C TRP A 274 11.40 12.46 -1.13
N SER A 275 12.18 11.38 -1.20
CA SER A 275 11.88 10.18 -1.99
C SER A 275 11.24 9.11 -1.09
N PRO A 276 9.91 9.03 -0.95
CA PRO A 276 9.27 8.05 -0.08
C PRO A 276 9.35 6.63 -0.62
N LEU A 277 9.38 5.65 0.29
CA LEU A 277 9.13 4.25 -0.06
C LEU A 277 7.70 4.08 -0.54
N PHE A 278 6.75 4.67 0.20
CA PHE A 278 5.33 4.53 -0.04
C PHE A 278 4.61 5.90 -0.09
N PRO A 279 4.57 6.57 -1.25
CA PRO A 279 3.92 7.87 -1.39
C PRO A 279 2.41 7.78 -1.10
N ARG A 280 1.83 8.83 -0.47
CA ARG A 280 0.40 8.88 -0.11
C ARG A 280 -0.43 9.79 -1.03
N ARG A 281 0.13 10.85 -1.62
CA ARG A 281 -0.59 11.79 -2.47
C ARG A 281 -0.85 11.19 -3.84
N GLY A 282 -2.08 11.39 -4.30
CA GLY A 282 -2.54 10.97 -5.62
C GLY A 282 -1.63 11.42 -6.75
N ASN A 283 -1.04 12.62 -6.70
CA ASN A 283 -0.21 13.13 -7.80
C ASN A 283 1.09 12.36 -8.01
N LEU A 284 1.80 11.96 -6.94
CA LEU A 284 3.03 11.15 -7.04
C LEU A 284 2.72 9.68 -7.31
N ILE A 285 1.59 9.17 -6.79
CA ILE A 285 1.04 7.88 -7.22
C ILE A 285 0.72 7.94 -8.72
N ILE A 286 0.10 9.03 -9.20
CA ILE A 286 -0.24 9.27 -10.60
C ILE A 286 1.03 9.48 -11.44
N GLU A 287 2.07 10.12 -10.93
CA GLU A 287 3.35 10.32 -11.62
C GLU A 287 4.12 9.02 -11.74
N ARG A 288 4.25 8.23 -10.67
CA ARG A 288 4.73 6.85 -10.73
C ARG A 288 3.84 6.00 -11.63
N SER A 289 2.53 6.19 -11.61
CA SER A 289 1.59 5.53 -12.53
C SER A 289 1.69 6.07 -13.96
N LYS A 290 2.18 7.29 -14.20
CA LYS A 290 2.41 7.90 -15.52
C LYS A 290 3.73 7.42 -16.11
N GLU A 291 4.80 7.38 -15.33
CA GLU A 291 6.04 6.67 -15.69
C GLU A 291 5.75 5.19 -15.93
N PHE A 292 4.90 4.58 -15.09
CA PHE A 292 4.41 3.23 -15.32
C PHE A 292 3.60 3.17 -16.62
N LYS A 293 2.65 4.08 -16.90
CA LYS A 293 1.88 4.13 -18.16
C LYS A 293 2.72 4.39 -19.42
N GLN A 294 3.74 5.23 -19.34
CA GLN A 294 4.72 5.43 -20.42
C GLN A 294 5.50 4.14 -20.66
N ASN A 295 5.89 3.45 -19.59
CA ASN A 295 6.38 2.08 -19.68
C ASN A 295 5.31 1.15 -20.30
N GLN A 296 4.03 1.21 -19.92
CA GLN A 296 2.99 0.32 -20.45
C GLN A 296 2.78 0.46 -21.96
N SER A 297 2.68 1.67 -22.49
CA SER A 297 2.58 1.88 -23.94
C SER A 297 3.81 1.33 -24.65
N TYR A 298 5.00 1.49 -24.05
CA TYR A 298 6.23 0.89 -24.56
C TYR A 298 6.19 -0.65 -24.54
N TRP A 299 5.61 -1.27 -23.52
CA TRP A 299 5.46 -2.72 -23.43
C TRP A 299 4.51 -3.24 -24.51
N VAL A 300 3.42 -2.53 -24.75
CA VAL A 300 2.51 -2.83 -25.86
C VAL A 300 3.24 -2.64 -27.20
N SER A 301 4.02 -1.56 -27.38
CA SER A 301 4.84 -1.39 -28.58
C SER A 301 5.81 -2.56 -28.80
N ILE A 302 6.42 -3.11 -27.74
CA ILE A 302 7.30 -4.29 -27.81
C ILE A 302 6.50 -5.55 -28.13
N LEU A 303 5.35 -5.77 -27.50
CA LEU A 303 4.44 -6.89 -27.77
C LEU A 303 4.14 -6.96 -29.28
N TYR A 304 3.71 -5.83 -29.87
CA TYR A 304 3.42 -5.73 -31.30
C TYR A 304 4.68 -5.85 -32.17
N LYS A 305 5.80 -5.21 -31.78
CA LYS A 305 7.07 -5.32 -32.52
C LYS A 305 7.64 -6.75 -32.52
N LEU A 306 7.29 -7.56 -31.54
CA LEU A 306 7.68 -8.97 -31.45
C LEU A 306 6.69 -9.91 -32.14
N GLY A 307 5.56 -9.40 -32.68
CA GLY A 307 4.48 -10.24 -33.21
C GLY A 307 3.79 -11.09 -32.15
N LEU A 308 3.96 -10.77 -30.86
CA LEU A 308 3.34 -11.48 -29.75
C LEU A 308 1.87 -11.09 -29.55
N ASN A 309 1.39 -10.08 -30.29
CA ASN A 309 -0.02 -9.73 -30.37
C ASN A 309 -0.81 -10.67 -31.29
N ASN A 310 -0.15 -11.48 -32.11
CA ASN A 310 -0.83 -12.36 -33.07
C ASN A 310 -1.86 -13.26 -32.36
N ASN A 311 -3.09 -13.27 -32.87
CA ASN A 311 -4.26 -13.97 -32.29
C ASN A 311 -4.74 -13.43 -30.93
N LEU A 312 -4.15 -12.35 -30.40
CA LEU A 312 -4.55 -11.71 -29.15
C LEU A 312 -5.14 -10.32 -29.40
N PHE A 313 -4.51 -9.52 -30.26
CA PHE A 313 -4.94 -8.14 -30.54
C PHE A 313 -4.67 -7.77 -32.00
N ASN A 314 -5.64 -7.08 -32.60
CA ASN A 314 -5.53 -6.47 -33.91
C ASN A 314 -4.65 -5.19 -33.85
N ASP A 315 -4.12 -4.74 -34.97
CA ASP A 315 -3.27 -3.54 -35.03
C ASP A 315 -4.00 -2.26 -34.59
N GLU A 316 -5.31 -2.18 -34.81
CA GLU A 316 -6.17 -1.09 -34.35
C GLU A 316 -6.34 -1.05 -32.81
N GLU A 317 -6.11 -2.18 -32.13
CA GLU A 317 -6.21 -2.28 -30.67
C GLU A 317 -4.94 -1.81 -29.95
N LYS A 318 -3.86 -1.50 -30.68
CA LYS A 318 -2.51 -1.31 -30.14
C LYS A 318 -2.39 -0.23 -29.08
N TYR A 319 -3.15 0.85 -29.17
CA TYR A 319 -3.12 1.93 -28.18
C TYR A 319 -4.48 2.18 -27.54
N GLN A 320 -5.39 1.20 -27.63
CA GLN A 320 -6.64 1.26 -26.89
C GLN A 320 -6.38 1.09 -25.40
N THR A 321 -7.14 1.83 -24.59
CA THR A 321 -7.02 1.84 -23.14
C THR A 321 -7.11 0.44 -22.54
N GLN A 322 -8.02 -0.40 -23.03
CA GLN A 322 -8.21 -1.76 -22.55
C GLN A 322 -7.00 -2.67 -22.83
N THR A 323 -6.38 -2.58 -24.01
CA THR A 323 -5.17 -3.32 -24.37
C THR A 323 -4.00 -2.95 -23.46
N ILE A 324 -3.80 -1.63 -23.26
CA ILE A 324 -2.77 -1.11 -22.38
C ILE A 324 -3.00 -1.62 -20.96
N GLN A 325 -4.22 -1.52 -20.44
CA GLN A 325 -4.57 -2.01 -19.11
C GLN A 325 -4.37 -3.52 -18.98
N LEU A 326 -4.83 -4.34 -19.94
CA LEU A 326 -4.67 -5.79 -19.91
C LEU A 326 -3.19 -6.20 -19.87
N VAL A 327 -2.35 -5.65 -20.75
CA VAL A 327 -0.90 -5.90 -20.75
C VAL A 327 -0.24 -5.46 -19.44
N SER A 328 -0.73 -4.36 -18.85
CA SER A 328 -0.28 -3.89 -17.53
C SER A 328 -0.63 -4.86 -16.41
N ILE A 329 -1.87 -5.37 -16.40
CA ILE A 329 -2.33 -6.35 -15.43
C ILE A 329 -1.48 -7.62 -15.54
N LEU A 330 -1.19 -8.11 -16.76
CA LEU A 330 -0.32 -9.27 -16.97
C LEU A 330 1.03 -9.09 -16.27
N TYR A 331 1.68 -7.94 -16.48
CA TYR A 331 2.97 -7.67 -15.86
C TYR A 331 2.90 -7.54 -14.35
N LEU A 332 1.90 -6.82 -13.82
CA LEU A 332 1.75 -6.66 -12.37
C LEU A 332 1.40 -7.97 -11.68
N LYS A 333 0.58 -8.82 -12.31
CA LYS A 333 0.29 -10.18 -11.86
C LYS A 333 1.54 -11.04 -11.85
N ARG A 334 2.43 -10.91 -12.84
CA ARG A 334 3.73 -11.60 -12.86
C ARG A 334 4.62 -11.18 -11.69
N LYS A 335 4.51 -9.92 -11.26
CA LYS A 335 5.12 -9.37 -10.03
C LYS A 335 4.37 -9.74 -8.75
N GLN A 336 3.36 -10.60 -8.83
CA GLN A 336 2.56 -11.08 -7.70
C GLN A 336 1.80 -9.96 -6.95
N LYS A 337 1.45 -8.87 -7.63
CA LYS A 337 0.60 -7.81 -7.07
C LYS A 337 -0.84 -8.31 -6.92
N SER A 338 -1.51 -7.90 -5.84
CA SER A 338 -2.93 -8.18 -5.64
C SER A 338 -3.82 -7.44 -6.63
N ASP A 339 -5.04 -7.94 -6.85
CA ASP A 339 -6.04 -7.31 -7.72
C ASP A 339 -6.29 -5.86 -7.33
N LEU A 340 -6.46 -5.60 -6.03
CA LEU A 340 -6.71 -4.26 -5.51
C LEU A 340 -5.50 -3.33 -5.70
N SER A 341 -4.28 -3.82 -5.44
CA SER A 341 -3.06 -3.04 -5.70
C SER A 341 -2.98 -2.65 -7.18
N ILE A 342 -3.31 -3.59 -8.08
CA ILE A 342 -3.34 -3.34 -9.52
C ILE A 342 -4.40 -2.29 -9.87
N SER A 343 -5.63 -2.43 -9.35
CA SER A 343 -6.71 -1.45 -9.53
C SER A 343 -6.29 -0.05 -9.10
N LEU A 344 -5.66 0.09 -7.93
CA LEU A 344 -5.13 1.35 -7.43
C LEU A 344 -4.04 1.93 -8.33
N MET A 345 -3.09 1.10 -8.78
CA MET A 345 -1.99 1.52 -9.67
C MET A 345 -2.50 1.99 -11.04
N LEU A 346 -3.55 1.34 -11.56
CA LEU A 346 -4.15 1.68 -12.85
C LEU A 346 -5.19 2.81 -12.74
N GLY A 347 -5.65 3.12 -11.54
CA GLY A 347 -6.70 4.11 -11.28
C GLY A 347 -8.08 3.65 -11.75
N ILE A 348 -8.33 2.34 -11.71
CA ILE A 348 -9.59 1.70 -12.10
C ILE A 348 -10.28 1.11 -10.87
N ASN A 349 -11.59 0.96 -10.92
CA ASN A 349 -12.35 0.27 -9.89
C ASN A 349 -12.33 -1.26 -10.09
N ILE A 350 -12.89 -2.01 -9.13
CA ILE A 350 -12.84 -3.49 -9.17
C ILE A 350 -13.71 -4.08 -10.29
N ASN A 351 -14.83 -3.45 -10.63
CA ASN A 351 -15.70 -3.92 -11.71
C ASN A 351 -15.02 -3.75 -13.08
N GLU A 352 -14.34 -2.61 -13.28
CA GLU A 352 -13.49 -2.37 -14.44
C GLU A 352 -12.34 -3.38 -14.51
N TYR A 353 -11.70 -3.66 -13.38
CA TYR A 353 -10.65 -4.68 -13.29
C TYR A 353 -11.17 -6.07 -13.69
N ASP A 354 -12.31 -6.50 -13.13
CA ASP A 354 -12.93 -7.80 -13.43
C ASP A 354 -13.34 -7.90 -14.91
N SER A 355 -13.84 -6.81 -15.51
CA SER A 355 -14.13 -6.73 -16.94
C SER A 355 -12.87 -6.97 -17.79
N ILE A 356 -11.74 -6.35 -17.44
CA ILE A 356 -10.47 -6.55 -18.16
C ILE A 356 -9.93 -7.97 -17.96
N ILE A 357 -10.07 -8.54 -16.75
CA ILE A 357 -9.71 -9.94 -16.49
C ILE A 357 -10.53 -10.89 -17.38
N ASN A 358 -11.83 -10.63 -17.56
CA ASN A 358 -12.67 -11.45 -18.43
C ASN A 358 -12.23 -11.39 -19.90
N ILE A 359 -11.88 -10.20 -20.41
CA ILE A 359 -11.27 -10.06 -21.75
C ILE A 359 -9.98 -10.89 -21.84
N GLY A 360 -9.15 -10.86 -20.79
CA GLY A 360 -7.93 -11.67 -20.74
C GLY A 360 -8.19 -13.18 -20.67
N LYS A 361 -9.29 -13.63 -20.06
CA LYS A 361 -9.72 -15.05 -20.06
C LYS A 361 -10.15 -15.49 -21.46
N GLU A 362 -10.94 -14.67 -22.16
CA GLU A 362 -11.34 -14.92 -23.56
C GLU A 362 -10.12 -15.07 -24.48
N LYS A 363 -9.06 -14.30 -24.20
CA LYS A 363 -7.78 -14.36 -24.92
C LYS A 363 -6.80 -15.43 -24.39
N ASN A 364 -7.24 -16.32 -23.50
CA ASN A 364 -6.44 -17.40 -22.88
C ASN A 364 -5.15 -16.90 -22.17
N LEU A 365 -5.19 -15.68 -21.62
CA LEU A 365 -4.10 -15.08 -20.84
C LEU A 365 -4.28 -15.31 -19.34
N PHE A 366 -5.52 -15.50 -18.89
CA PHE A 366 -5.85 -15.92 -17.53
C PHE A 366 -6.65 -17.22 -17.52
N ASP A 367 -6.46 -18.03 -16.48
CA ASP A 367 -7.31 -19.17 -16.18
C ASP A 367 -8.66 -18.74 -15.56
N ASN A 368 -9.55 -19.71 -15.32
CA ASN A 368 -10.85 -19.47 -14.69
C ASN A 368 -10.74 -18.79 -13.32
N ASN A 369 -9.61 -18.98 -12.62
CA ASN A 369 -9.33 -18.41 -11.30
C ASN A 369 -8.63 -17.04 -11.37
N GLY A 370 -8.40 -16.48 -12.57
CA GLY A 370 -7.72 -15.19 -12.74
C GLY A 370 -6.20 -15.25 -12.51
N LYS A 371 -5.58 -16.43 -12.63
CA LYS A 371 -4.12 -16.62 -12.61
C LYS A 371 -3.57 -16.64 -14.03
N LEU A 372 -2.31 -16.24 -14.19
CA LEU A 372 -1.65 -16.23 -15.50
C LEU A 372 -1.52 -17.64 -16.07
N THR A 373 -1.88 -17.81 -17.34
CA THR A 373 -1.61 -19.05 -18.08
C THR A 373 -0.13 -19.16 -18.45
N THR A 374 0.32 -20.37 -18.81
CA THR A 374 1.69 -20.59 -19.33
C THR A 374 1.98 -19.70 -20.54
N ASN A 375 0.97 -19.52 -21.41
CA ASN A 375 1.06 -18.63 -22.57
C ASN A 375 1.34 -17.18 -22.15
N ALA A 376 0.56 -16.64 -21.21
CA ALA A 376 0.77 -15.30 -20.69
C ALA A 376 2.16 -15.11 -20.06
N ILE A 377 2.63 -16.09 -19.29
CA ILE A 377 3.98 -16.04 -18.68
C ILE A 377 5.06 -15.99 -19.77
N ASN A 378 4.96 -16.81 -20.81
CA ASN A 378 5.92 -16.83 -21.92
C ASN A 378 5.97 -15.48 -22.65
N ILE A 379 4.80 -14.89 -22.95
CA ILE A 379 4.70 -13.56 -23.57
C ILE A 379 5.44 -12.51 -22.72
N ILE A 380 5.19 -12.48 -21.41
CA ILE A 380 5.82 -11.52 -20.50
C ILE A 380 7.34 -11.71 -20.46
N GLU A 381 7.84 -12.96 -20.40
CA GLU A 381 9.28 -13.23 -20.36
C GLU A 381 9.98 -12.84 -21.67
N LEU A 382 9.34 -13.02 -22.83
CA LEU A 382 9.87 -12.57 -24.12
C LEU A 382 9.97 -11.04 -24.21
N ILE A 383 8.93 -10.33 -23.75
CA ILE A 383 8.96 -8.86 -23.65
C ILE A 383 10.09 -8.40 -22.72
N ARG A 384 10.21 -9.01 -21.54
CA ARG A 384 11.26 -8.67 -20.55
C ARG A 384 12.67 -8.90 -21.07
N LYS A 385 12.92 -9.99 -21.80
CA LYS A 385 14.22 -10.25 -22.43
C LYS A 385 14.60 -9.09 -23.34
N LYS A 386 13.69 -8.64 -24.22
CA LYS A 386 13.94 -7.54 -25.16
C LYS A 386 14.20 -6.20 -24.47
N ILE A 387 13.47 -5.89 -23.40
CA ILE A 387 13.68 -4.69 -22.59
C ILE A 387 15.07 -4.69 -21.93
N LYS A 388 15.50 -5.83 -21.34
CA LYS A 388 16.83 -5.94 -20.72
C LYS A 388 17.96 -5.71 -21.72
N PHE A 389 17.85 -6.23 -22.95
CA PHE A 389 18.85 -5.99 -24.00
C PHE A 389 18.93 -4.52 -24.42
N GLN A 390 17.79 -3.81 -24.53
CA GLN A 390 17.80 -2.38 -24.85
C GLN A 390 18.39 -1.52 -23.72
N ASN A 391 18.01 -1.75 -22.47
CA ASN A 391 18.54 -0.99 -21.33
C ASN A 391 20.05 -1.20 -21.16
N ASN A 392 20.56 -2.44 -21.36
CA ASN A 392 22.00 -2.66 -21.36
C ASN A 392 22.71 -1.90 -22.49
N SER A 393 22.14 -1.85 -23.70
CA SER A 393 22.75 -1.11 -24.81
C SER A 393 22.79 0.41 -24.59
N GLN A 394 21.74 1.00 -23.99
CA GLN A 394 21.71 2.43 -23.65
C GLN A 394 22.64 2.78 -22.49
N ILE A 395 22.70 1.94 -21.43
CA ILE A 395 23.61 2.14 -20.30
C ILE A 395 25.07 1.96 -20.75
N ILE A 396 25.37 0.98 -21.60
CA ILE A 396 26.72 0.79 -22.19
C ILE A 396 27.12 2.00 -23.04
N ASN A 397 26.20 2.60 -23.78
CA ASN A 397 26.48 3.82 -24.55
C ASN A 397 26.64 5.07 -23.66
N GLN A 398 25.98 5.14 -22.50
CA GLN A 398 26.19 6.22 -21.51
C GLN A 398 27.46 6.05 -20.66
N LEU A 399 27.99 4.83 -20.56
CA LEU A 399 29.26 4.51 -19.88
C LEU A 399 30.48 4.58 -20.80
N LYS A 400 30.30 4.82 -22.10
CA LYS A 400 31.41 5.16 -22.99
C LYS A 400 31.83 6.60 -22.67
N ILE A 401 32.93 6.71 -21.93
CA ILE A 401 33.69 7.95 -21.87
C ILE A 401 34.32 8.11 -23.26
N GLU A 402 33.77 9.00 -24.09
CA GLU A 402 34.47 9.55 -25.24
C GLU A 402 35.49 10.58 -24.72
N GLU A 403 36.61 10.09 -24.20
CA GLU A 403 37.81 10.91 -24.13
C GLU A 403 38.56 10.70 -25.44
N ASP A 404 38.73 11.77 -26.21
CA ASP A 404 39.72 11.83 -27.30
C ASP A 404 41.12 11.73 -26.68
N ILE A 405 41.53 10.51 -26.34
CA ILE A 405 42.89 10.24 -25.89
C ILE A 405 43.77 10.27 -27.14
N VAL A 406 44.32 11.45 -27.44
CA VAL A 406 45.45 11.57 -28.36
C VAL A 406 46.65 10.88 -27.70
N TYR A 407 46.85 9.61 -28.04
CA TYR A 407 47.99 8.82 -27.61
C TYR A 407 49.25 9.29 -28.36
N VAL A 408 50.11 10.04 -27.67
CA VAL A 408 51.46 10.36 -28.15
C VAL A 408 52.45 9.39 -27.51
N PRO A 409 53.11 8.49 -28.28
CA PRO A 409 54.09 7.55 -27.75
C PRO A 409 55.28 8.32 -27.15
N LYS A 410 55.64 8.02 -25.90
CA LYS A 410 56.77 8.67 -25.21
C LYS A 410 58.15 8.14 -25.62
N VAL A 411 58.22 7.07 -26.42
CA VAL A 411 59.48 6.53 -26.96
C VAL A 411 59.22 5.99 -28.35
N PHE A 412 59.93 6.54 -29.34
CA PHE A 412 59.95 6.05 -30.71
C PHE A 412 61.14 5.11 -30.87
N GLN A 413 60.92 3.79 -30.79
CA GLN A 413 61.94 2.82 -31.17
C GLN A 413 61.86 2.57 -32.67
N GLY A 414 62.42 3.52 -33.44
CA GLY A 414 62.64 3.33 -34.86
C GLY A 414 63.82 2.38 -35.08
N SER A 415 63.55 1.20 -35.62
CA SER A 415 64.54 0.47 -36.41
C SER A 415 64.54 1.08 -37.81
N SER A 416 65.69 1.59 -38.25
CA SER A 416 65.90 2.08 -39.62
C SER A 416 65.88 0.95 -40.65
#